data_AF-A0A7S2NNP1-F1
#
_entry.id   AF-A0A7S2NNP1-F1
#
_cell.length_a   1.000
_cell.length_b   1.000
_cell.length_c   1.000
_cell.angle_alpha   90.00
_cell.angle_beta   90.00
_cell.angle_gamma   90.00
#
_symmetry.space_group_name_H-M   'P 1'
#
loop_
_entity.id
_entity.type
_entity.pdbx_description
1 polymer ?
#
loop_
_entity_poly.entity_id
_entity_poly.type
_entity_poly.pdbx_seq_one_letter_code
_entity_poly.pdbx_strand_id
1 'polypeptide(L)'
;CNQTPAYISNWRITSNCVRSGDTVFLRAHTWRRVEAEGIYVRARWEDQGNWQQWTINRDGGGDVSSGDVVYLRAHTGNYLDVEGTHVQARWWGRGDRTWQQFEIEREGGSGQVCEGDGVYLKAHTGKCLDVEGTDVQARWLGQGDRTWQQFEIEREGGSGQVCEGDGVYLKAHTGKCLDVEGTDVQARWLG
;
A
#
# COMPACT_ATOMS: atom_id res chain seq x y z
N CYS A 1 -14.03 -35.68 32.17
CA CYS A 1 -15.19 -34.76 32.18
C CYS A 1 -14.71 -33.35 31.90
N ASN A 2 -15.09 -32.83 30.72
CA ASN A 2 -15.59 -31.48 30.49
C ASN A 2 -15.04 -30.35 31.38
N GLN A 3 -14.33 -29.42 30.75
CA GLN A 3 -14.97 -28.20 30.24
C GLN A 3 -14.05 -27.59 29.17
N THR A 4 -14.60 -27.45 27.96
CA THR A 4 -14.02 -26.65 26.88
C THR A 4 -13.95 -25.19 27.34
N PRO A 5 -12.78 -24.53 27.26
CA PRO A 5 -12.76 -23.08 27.25
C PRO A 5 -13.36 -22.65 25.91
N ALA A 6 -14.51 -21.97 25.97
CA ALA A 6 -15.00 -21.22 24.82
C ALA A 6 -13.98 -20.12 24.52
N TYR A 7 -13.10 -20.36 23.54
CA TYR A 7 -12.32 -19.30 22.94
C TYR A 7 -13.29 -18.41 22.18
N ILE A 8 -13.66 -17.28 22.79
CA ILE A 8 -14.16 -16.14 22.04
C ILE A 8 -12.94 -15.52 21.37
N SER A 9 -12.41 -16.17 20.33
CA SER A 9 -11.52 -15.50 19.40
C SER A 9 -12.41 -14.62 18.54
N ASN A 10 -12.56 -13.35 18.93
CA ASN A 10 -12.85 -12.30 17.96
C ASN A 10 -11.59 -12.09 17.09
N TRP A 11 -11.17 -13.14 16.38
CA TRP A 11 -10.43 -12.92 15.16
C TRP A 11 -11.49 -12.43 14.19
N ARG A 12 -11.51 -11.12 13.95
CA ARG A 12 -12.00 -10.70 12.64
C ARG A 12 -11.10 -11.46 11.67
N ILE A 13 -11.68 -12.33 10.85
CA ILE A 13 -11.12 -12.57 9.52
C ILE A 13 -11.16 -11.18 8.88
N THR A 14 -10.15 -10.34 9.16
CA THR A 14 -9.94 -9.17 8.33
C THR A 14 -9.64 -9.80 6.99
N SER A 15 -10.52 -9.60 6.01
CA SER A 15 -10.21 -10.03 4.66
C SER A 15 -8.80 -9.52 4.35
N ASN A 16 -8.01 -10.32 3.65
CA ASN A 16 -6.70 -9.88 3.18
C ASN A 16 -6.84 -8.79 2.09
N CYS A 17 -8.05 -8.26 1.91
CA CYS A 17 -8.41 -7.37 0.86
C CYS A 17 -8.25 -5.92 1.30
N VAL A 18 -7.79 -5.12 0.36
CA VAL A 18 -7.41 -3.74 0.56
C VAL A 18 -8.66 -2.89 0.74
N ARG A 19 -8.63 -2.02 1.74
CA ARG A 19 -9.62 -0.98 1.97
C ARG A 19 -8.98 0.40 1.88
N SER A 20 -9.80 1.38 1.54
CA SER A 20 -9.43 2.78 1.60
C SER A 20 -8.98 3.16 3.02
N GLY A 21 -7.78 3.70 3.14
CA GLY A 21 -7.11 4.03 4.40
C GLY A 21 -6.07 3.00 4.84
N ASP A 22 -5.98 1.84 4.20
CA ASP A 22 -4.97 0.84 4.51
C ASP A 22 -3.56 1.31 4.11
N THR A 23 -2.55 0.88 4.86
CA THR A 23 -1.15 0.94 4.45
C THR A 23 -0.84 -0.25 3.56
N VAL A 24 -0.32 0.02 2.36
CA VAL A 24 0.11 -0.98 1.40
C VAL A 24 1.56 -0.75 0.97
N PHE A 25 2.19 -1.81 0.46
CA PHE A 25 3.46 -1.76 -0.25
C PHE A 25 3.25 -2.25 -1.68
N LEU A 26 4.00 -1.68 -2.62
CA LEU A 26 3.95 -2.05 -4.03
C LEU A 26 5.26 -2.74 -4.39
N ARG A 27 5.29 -4.08 -4.34
CA ARG A 27 6.51 -4.82 -4.70
C ARG A 27 6.58 -5.01 -6.21
N ALA A 28 7.62 -4.47 -6.83
CA ALA A 28 7.87 -4.62 -8.25
C ALA A 28 8.50 -5.98 -8.58
N HIS A 29 8.57 -6.32 -9.86
CA HIS A 29 9.24 -7.53 -10.36
C HIS A 29 10.74 -7.63 -9.98
N THR A 30 11.36 -6.53 -9.55
CA THR A 30 12.74 -6.49 -9.05
C THR A 30 12.86 -6.88 -7.57
N TRP A 31 11.75 -7.32 -6.94
CA TRP A 31 11.60 -7.61 -5.50
C TRP A 31 11.72 -6.40 -4.58
N ARG A 32 12.01 -5.23 -5.14
CA ARG A 32 12.05 -3.96 -4.43
C ARG A 32 10.68 -3.32 -4.37
N ARG A 33 10.43 -2.56 -3.32
CA ARG A 33 9.16 -1.85 -3.14
C ARG A 33 9.28 -0.42 -3.60
N VAL A 34 8.21 0.11 -4.17
CA VAL A 34 8.12 1.52 -4.51
C VAL A 34 8.20 2.34 -3.21
N GLU A 35 9.17 3.24 -3.14
CA GLU A 35 9.41 4.12 -2.00
C GLU A 35 9.36 5.60 -2.38
N ALA A 36 9.06 6.45 -1.40
CA ALA A 36 9.22 7.90 -1.51
C ALA A 36 10.34 8.40 -0.60
N GLU A 37 11.32 9.11 -1.15
CA GLU A 37 12.33 9.85 -0.40
C GLU A 37 12.18 11.36 -0.72
N GLY A 38 11.62 12.11 0.24
CA GLY A 38 11.19 13.49 -0.01
C GLY A 38 10.10 13.53 -1.08
N ILE A 39 10.44 14.01 -2.28
CA ILE A 39 9.54 14.04 -3.44
C ILE A 39 9.86 12.98 -4.50
N TYR A 40 11.00 12.30 -4.38
CA TYR A 40 11.46 11.34 -5.37
C TYR A 40 10.83 9.99 -5.10
N VAL A 41 10.35 9.35 -6.17
CA VAL A 41 9.78 8.00 -6.09
C VAL A 41 10.68 7.03 -6.84
N ARG A 42 11.08 5.95 -6.18
CA ARG A 42 12.05 4.94 -6.67
C ARG A 42 11.67 3.55 -6.15
N ALA A 43 12.41 2.52 -6.56
CA ALA A 43 12.30 1.17 -6.05
C ALA A 43 13.71 0.60 -5.77
N ARG A 44 14.32 0.98 -4.64
CA ARG A 44 15.73 0.64 -4.31
C ARG A 44 15.88 -0.49 -3.30
N TRP A 45 14.90 -0.69 -2.43
CA TRP A 45 15.05 -1.54 -1.26
C TRP A 45 13.99 -2.65 -1.20
N GLU A 46 14.36 -3.78 -0.61
CA GLU A 46 13.51 -4.95 -0.39
C GLU A 46 12.89 -4.97 1.01
N ASP A 47 13.00 -3.90 1.79
CA ASP A 47 12.42 -3.79 3.13
C ASP A 47 11.02 -3.17 3.09
N GLN A 48 10.25 -3.36 4.16
CA GLN A 48 8.95 -2.71 4.39
C GLN A 48 9.11 -1.58 5.43
N GLY A 49 10.06 -0.67 5.18
CA GLY A 49 10.30 0.49 6.02
C GLY A 49 9.29 1.62 5.77
N ASN A 50 9.43 2.72 6.54
CA ASN A 50 8.55 3.88 6.43
C ASN A 50 8.50 4.47 5.00
N TRP A 51 9.61 4.40 4.25
CA TRP A 51 9.68 5.00 2.92
C TRP A 51 8.83 4.25 1.90
N GLN A 52 8.63 2.96 2.09
CA GLN A 52 7.88 2.07 1.20
C GLN A 52 6.38 2.07 1.50
N GLN A 53 5.95 2.69 2.60
CA GLN A 53 4.55 2.73 3.00
C GLN A 53 3.75 3.74 2.16
N TRP A 54 2.63 3.25 1.62
CA TRP A 54 1.64 4.07 0.94
C TRP A 54 0.27 3.87 1.59
N THR A 55 -0.36 4.95 2.04
CA THR A 55 -1.79 4.89 2.37
C THR A 55 -2.57 4.92 1.07
N ILE A 56 -3.22 3.81 0.72
CA ILE A 56 -4.12 3.75 -0.42
C ILE A 56 -5.49 4.29 -0.01
N ASN A 57 -6.03 5.26 -0.74
CA ASN A 57 -7.42 5.63 -0.53
C ASN A 57 -8.18 5.69 -1.85
N ARG A 58 -9.27 4.93 -1.92
CA ARG A 58 -10.23 4.90 -3.02
C ARG A 58 -11.05 6.20 -3.07
N ASP A 59 -11.37 6.65 -4.27
CA ASP A 59 -12.35 7.72 -4.45
C ASP A 59 -13.73 7.29 -3.92
N GLY A 60 -14.30 8.07 -3.00
CA GLY A 60 -15.51 7.68 -2.28
C GLY A 60 -15.34 6.68 -1.13
N GLY A 61 -14.11 6.19 -0.85
CA GLY A 61 -13.82 5.29 0.28
C GLY A 61 -14.26 3.83 0.09
N GLY A 62 -14.17 3.02 1.14
CA GLY A 62 -14.62 1.61 1.14
C GLY A 62 -13.59 0.61 0.62
N ASP A 63 -14.06 -0.56 0.16
CA ASP A 63 -13.23 -1.63 -0.42
C ASP A 63 -12.60 -1.20 -1.75
N VAL A 64 -11.33 -1.53 -1.98
CA VAL A 64 -10.63 -1.23 -3.24
C VAL A 64 -10.81 -2.39 -4.22
N SER A 65 -11.32 -2.09 -5.42
CA SER A 65 -11.54 -3.06 -6.49
C SER A 65 -10.89 -2.63 -7.80
N SER A 66 -10.65 -3.61 -8.67
CA SER A 66 -10.18 -3.39 -10.03
C SER A 66 -11.11 -2.43 -10.79
N GLY A 67 -10.54 -1.41 -11.45
CA GLY A 67 -11.23 -0.30 -12.11
C GLY A 67 -11.51 0.91 -11.22
N ASP A 68 -11.25 0.84 -9.90
CA ASP A 68 -11.43 1.99 -9.03
C ASP A 68 -10.34 3.04 -9.23
N VAL A 69 -10.72 4.31 -9.04
CA VAL A 69 -9.76 5.40 -8.89
C VAL A 69 -9.23 5.41 -7.45
N VAL A 70 -7.91 5.32 -7.31
CA VAL A 70 -7.20 5.39 -6.04
C VAL A 70 -6.16 6.50 -6.06
N TYR A 71 -5.77 6.93 -4.86
CA TYR A 71 -4.61 7.79 -4.68
C TYR A 71 -3.74 7.24 -3.56
N LEU A 72 -2.43 7.30 -3.75
CA LEU A 72 -1.42 6.76 -2.86
C LEU A 72 -0.73 7.89 -2.12
N ARG A 73 -0.82 7.91 -0.79
CA ARG A 73 -0.17 8.91 0.06
C ARG A 73 1.10 8.32 0.68
N ALA A 74 2.24 8.92 0.42
CA ALA A 74 3.50 8.55 1.06
C ALA A 74 3.50 8.90 2.55
N HIS A 75 4.44 8.32 3.31
CA HIS A 75 4.70 8.69 4.71
C HIS A 75 5.03 10.18 4.90
N THR A 76 5.53 10.87 3.86
CA THR A 76 5.76 12.33 3.87
C THR A 76 4.46 13.15 3.87
N GLY A 77 3.31 12.49 3.72
CA GLY A 77 2.00 13.11 3.61
C GLY A 77 1.65 13.58 2.21
N ASN A 78 2.56 13.48 1.24
CA ASN A 78 2.34 13.83 -0.16
C ASN A 78 1.75 12.67 -0.96
N TYR A 79 0.93 13.00 -1.94
CA TYR A 79 0.37 12.02 -2.88
C TYR A 79 1.29 11.78 -4.06
N LEU A 80 1.34 10.51 -4.48
CA LEU A 80 1.93 10.09 -5.74
C LEU A 80 1.25 10.85 -6.89
N ASP A 81 2.06 11.39 -7.79
CA ASP A 81 1.61 12.14 -8.95
C ASP A 81 2.43 11.76 -10.20
N VAL A 82 1.80 11.91 -11.36
CA VAL A 82 2.47 11.75 -12.66
C VAL A 82 2.41 13.05 -13.43
N GLU A 83 3.57 13.50 -13.92
CA GLU A 83 3.68 14.62 -14.86
C GLU A 83 4.48 14.17 -16.08
N GLY A 84 3.80 14.07 -17.23
CA GLY A 84 4.36 13.48 -18.44
C GLY A 84 4.66 11.98 -18.27
N THR A 85 5.89 11.65 -17.91
CA THR A 85 6.35 10.28 -17.57
C THR A 85 7.00 10.19 -16.19
N HIS A 86 7.18 11.33 -15.51
CA HIS A 86 7.84 11.37 -14.20
C HIS A 86 6.83 11.02 -13.13
N VAL A 87 7.21 10.07 -12.27
CA VAL A 87 6.44 9.70 -11.07
C VAL A 87 7.12 10.34 -9.87
N GLN A 88 6.36 11.11 -9.09
CA GLN A 88 6.87 11.86 -7.92
C GLN A 88 5.84 11.89 -6.80
N ALA A 89 6.20 12.41 -5.62
CA ALA A 89 5.29 12.60 -4.50
C ALA A 89 5.40 14.04 -3.94
N ARG A 90 4.90 15.02 -4.71
CA ARG A 90 5.22 16.44 -4.45
C ARG A 90 4.15 17.21 -3.66
N TRP A 91 2.92 16.69 -3.58
CA TRP A 91 1.78 17.50 -3.16
C TRP A 91 0.97 16.84 -2.04
N TRP A 92 0.79 17.56 -0.93
CA TRP A 92 0.05 17.11 0.24
C TRP A 92 -1.47 17.08 0.05
N GLY A 93 -1.99 17.92 -0.84
CA GLY A 93 -3.43 18.10 -1.06
C GLY A 93 -3.94 17.25 -2.21
N ARG A 94 -5.04 16.55 -1.95
CA ARG A 94 -5.78 15.67 -2.88
C ARG A 94 -6.80 16.44 -3.74
N GLY A 95 -6.52 17.70 -4.07
CA GLY A 95 -7.47 18.62 -4.70
C GLY A 95 -8.06 18.11 -6.02
N ASP A 96 -8.83 18.93 -6.73
CA ASP A 96 -9.45 18.59 -8.03
C ASP A 96 -8.43 18.44 -9.19
N ARG A 97 -7.38 17.66 -8.95
CA ARG A 97 -6.22 17.51 -9.81
C ARG A 97 -6.08 16.04 -10.19
N THR A 98 -6.26 15.77 -11.47
CA THR A 98 -6.30 14.41 -12.04
C THR A 98 -4.94 13.72 -12.03
N TRP A 99 -3.83 14.46 -11.99
CA TRP A 99 -2.46 13.91 -11.95
C TRP A 99 -2.11 12.96 -10.79
N GLN A 100 -2.90 12.94 -9.72
CA GLN A 100 -2.72 12.04 -8.57
C GLN A 100 -3.67 10.82 -8.60
N GLN A 101 -4.53 10.75 -9.62
CA GLN A 101 -5.49 9.67 -9.79
C GLN A 101 -4.85 8.52 -10.55
N PHE A 102 -5.01 7.33 -10.00
CA PHE A 102 -4.62 6.07 -10.62
C PHE A 102 -5.83 5.15 -10.69
N GLU A 103 -6.13 4.63 -11.87
CA GLU A 103 -7.01 3.49 -12.01
C GLU A 103 -6.20 2.24 -11.60
N ILE A 104 -6.64 1.54 -10.55
CA ILE A 104 -6.02 0.29 -10.12
C ILE A 104 -6.69 -0.87 -10.84
N GLU A 105 -5.93 -1.71 -11.52
CA GLU A 105 -6.46 -2.85 -12.25
C GLU A 105 -5.76 -4.13 -11.76
N ARG A 106 -6.54 -5.15 -11.39
CA ARG A 106 -6.02 -6.43 -10.93
C ARG A 106 -5.66 -7.32 -12.13
N GLU A 107 -4.53 -8.01 -12.08
CA GLU A 107 -4.08 -8.95 -13.13
C GLU A 107 -5.11 -10.05 -13.39
N GLY A 108 -5.75 -10.58 -12.33
CA GLY A 108 -6.85 -11.54 -12.44
C GLY A 108 -8.19 -10.95 -12.89
N GLY A 109 -8.22 -9.74 -13.46
CA GLY A 109 -9.41 -9.08 -13.99
C GLY A 109 -10.22 -8.30 -12.94
N SER A 110 -11.53 -8.55 -12.86
CA SER A 110 -12.48 -7.76 -12.07
C SER A 110 -12.59 -8.19 -10.61
N GLY A 111 -12.89 -7.25 -9.70
CA GLY A 111 -13.26 -7.54 -8.30
C GLY A 111 -12.31 -6.91 -7.30
N GLN A 112 -12.45 -7.26 -6.02
CA GLN A 112 -11.66 -6.67 -4.95
C GLN A 112 -10.17 -6.97 -5.12
N VAL A 113 -9.32 -6.00 -4.75
CA VAL A 113 -7.87 -6.13 -4.69
C VAL A 113 -7.49 -6.63 -3.30
N CYS A 114 -6.66 -7.66 -3.24
CA CYS A 114 -6.20 -8.28 -2.00
C CYS A 114 -4.69 -8.45 -1.97
N GLU A 115 -4.16 -8.67 -0.77
CA GLU A 115 -2.75 -8.99 -0.55
C GLU A 115 -2.34 -10.20 -1.41
N GLY A 116 -1.19 -10.09 -2.06
CA GLY A 116 -0.66 -11.06 -3.00
C GLY A 116 -1.16 -10.88 -4.44
N ASP A 117 -2.15 -10.01 -4.69
CA ASP A 117 -2.61 -9.76 -6.05
C ASP A 117 -1.57 -8.94 -6.84
N GLY A 118 -1.34 -9.35 -8.08
CA GLY A 118 -0.74 -8.49 -9.09
C GLY A 118 -1.69 -7.37 -9.49
N VAL A 119 -1.20 -6.13 -9.48
CA VAL A 119 -1.96 -4.95 -9.92
C VAL A 119 -1.15 -4.07 -10.86
N TYR A 120 -1.88 -3.30 -11.66
CA TYR A 120 -1.37 -2.23 -12.51
C TYR A 120 -1.95 -0.90 -12.01
N LEU A 121 -1.13 0.15 -12.05
CA LEU A 121 -1.56 1.51 -11.68
C LEU A 121 -1.49 2.41 -12.91
N LYS A 122 -2.65 2.69 -13.49
CA LYS A 122 -2.77 3.50 -14.69
C LYS A 122 -3.03 4.96 -14.33
N ALA A 123 -2.08 5.82 -14.67
CA ALA A 123 -2.16 7.25 -14.40
C ALA A 123 -3.18 7.93 -15.34
N HIS A 124 -3.59 9.15 -14.98
CA HIS A 124 -4.46 10.00 -15.82
C HIS A 124 -3.96 10.24 -17.26
N THR A 125 -2.66 10.03 -17.54
CA THR A 125 -2.10 10.11 -18.89
C THR A 125 -2.40 8.87 -19.75
N GLY A 126 -3.09 7.87 -19.19
CA GLY A 126 -3.36 6.57 -19.80
C GLY A 126 -2.17 5.59 -19.72
N LYS A 127 -1.04 6.01 -19.14
CA LYS A 127 0.18 5.20 -19.01
C LYS A 127 0.20 4.48 -17.67
N CYS A 128 0.65 3.23 -17.66
CA CYS A 128 0.83 2.50 -16.40
C CYS A 128 2.19 2.81 -15.79
N LEU A 129 2.24 2.80 -14.45
CA LEU A 129 3.49 2.83 -13.71
C LEU A 129 4.34 1.61 -14.08
N ASP A 130 5.65 1.83 -14.16
CA ASP A 130 6.65 0.80 -14.44
C ASP A 130 7.89 1.02 -13.58
N VAL A 131 8.62 -0.07 -13.33
CA VAL A 131 9.95 -0.04 -12.70
C VAL A 131 10.98 -0.55 -13.69
N GLU A 132 12.03 0.22 -13.92
CA GLU A 132 13.22 -0.20 -14.66
C GLU A 132 14.46 0.04 -13.80
N GLY A 133 15.14 -1.04 -13.40
CA GLY A 133 16.22 -0.98 -12.42
C GLY A 133 15.70 -0.52 -11.06
N THR A 134 15.87 0.77 -10.76
CA THR A 134 15.35 1.43 -9.55
C THR A 134 14.43 2.61 -9.85
N ASP A 135 14.29 2.99 -11.12
CA ASP A 135 13.50 4.15 -11.51
C ASP A 135 12.04 3.75 -11.66
N VAL A 136 11.16 4.53 -11.02
CA VAL A 136 9.71 4.40 -11.15
C VAL A 136 9.24 5.48 -12.11
N GLN A 137 8.57 5.07 -13.19
CA GLN A 137 8.13 5.96 -14.26
C GLN A 137 6.73 5.56 -14.76
N ALA A 138 6.13 6.37 -15.62
CA ALA A 138 4.87 6.04 -16.29
C ALA A 138 5.01 6.30 -17.80
N ARG A 139 5.51 5.30 -18.55
CA ARG A 139 5.96 5.52 -19.94
C ARG A 139 5.08 4.89 -21.01
N TRP A 140 4.43 3.77 -20.72
CA TRP A 140 3.81 2.91 -21.74
C TRP A 140 2.29 2.88 -21.61
N LEU A 141 1.60 2.92 -22.77
CA LEU A 141 0.16 2.75 -22.88
C LEU A 141 -0.17 1.25 -22.85
N GLY A 142 -0.94 0.81 -21.86
CA GLY A 142 -1.44 -0.57 -21.76
C GLY A 142 -0.70 -1.46 -20.76
N GLN A 143 -1.36 -2.57 -20.41
CA GLN A 143 -0.96 -3.64 -19.49
C GLN A 143 -0.59 -4.92 -20.26
N GLY A 144 0.22 -4.80 -21.31
CA GLY A 144 0.63 -5.99 -22.08
C GLY A 144 1.35 -7.04 -21.21
N ASP A 145 1.89 -8.09 -21.83
CA ASP A 145 2.71 -9.13 -21.20
C ASP A 145 4.07 -8.59 -20.68
N ARG A 146 4.02 -7.60 -19.79
CA ARG A 146 5.18 -6.84 -19.30
C ARG A 146 5.11 -6.77 -17.78
N THR A 147 5.82 -7.71 -17.16
CA THR A 147 6.02 -7.82 -15.71
C THR A 147 6.55 -6.53 -15.06
N TRP A 148 7.16 -5.63 -15.84
CA TRP A 148 7.73 -4.37 -15.33
C TRP A 148 6.67 -3.36 -14.86
N GLN A 149 5.42 -3.50 -15.30
CA GLN A 149 4.28 -2.65 -14.92
C GLN A 149 3.42 -3.24 -13.80
N GLN A 150 3.69 -4.50 -13.45
CA GLN A 150 2.96 -5.23 -12.44
C GLN A 150 3.62 -5.03 -11.07
N PHE A 151 2.78 -4.77 -10.08
CA PHE A 151 3.16 -4.70 -8.68
C PHE A 151 2.37 -5.73 -7.90
N GLU A 152 3.02 -6.49 -7.02
CA GLU A 152 2.30 -7.26 -6.02
C GLU A 152 1.87 -6.33 -4.89
N ILE A 153 0.58 -6.35 -4.58
CA ILE A 153 0.03 -5.63 -3.43
C ILE A 153 0.36 -6.39 -2.16
N GLU A 154 1.06 -5.72 -1.26
CA GLU A 154 1.31 -6.22 0.09
C GLU A 154 0.65 -5.30 1.10
N ARG A 155 0.24 -5.82 2.26
CA ARG A 155 -0.39 -5.03 3.33
C ARG A 155 0.50 -4.98 4.56
N GLU A 156 0.47 -3.86 5.27
CA GLU A 156 1.12 -3.75 6.57
C GLU A 156 0.54 -4.78 7.56
N GLY A 157 1.44 -5.54 8.22
CA GLY A 157 1.09 -6.61 9.15
C GLY A 157 0.88 -7.99 8.51
N GLY A 158 0.76 -8.06 7.18
CA GLY A 158 0.52 -9.28 6.41
C GLY A 158 -0.73 -10.07 6.83
N SER A 159 -0.99 -11.19 6.14
CA SER A 159 -1.97 -12.20 6.53
C SER A 159 -1.35 -13.46 7.12
N GLY A 160 -0.05 -13.43 7.38
CA GLY A 160 0.71 -14.51 7.99
C GLY A 160 0.39 -14.69 9.48
N GLN A 161 0.64 -15.90 9.99
CA GLN A 161 0.72 -16.11 11.43
C GLN A 161 1.91 -15.33 11.98
N VAL A 162 1.74 -14.74 13.17
CA VAL A 162 2.87 -14.23 13.95
C VAL A 162 3.76 -15.41 14.32
N CYS A 163 5.00 -15.39 13.84
CA CYS A 163 5.99 -16.44 14.07
C CYS A 163 6.95 -16.05 15.20
N GLU A 164 7.65 -17.06 15.75
CA GLU A 164 8.71 -16.81 16.74
C GLU A 164 9.81 -15.95 16.12
N GLY A 165 10.13 -14.81 16.76
CA GLY A 165 11.13 -13.85 16.30
C GLY A 165 10.56 -12.63 15.58
N ASP A 166 9.27 -12.60 15.27
CA ASP A 166 8.63 -11.44 14.63
C ASP A 166 8.52 -10.25 15.59
N GLY A 167 8.89 -9.06 15.10
CA GLY A 167 8.57 -7.80 15.75
C GLY A 167 7.12 -7.43 15.47
N VAL A 168 6.28 -7.40 16.51
CA VAL A 168 4.88 -6.95 16.40
C VAL A 168 4.70 -5.56 16.99
N TYR A 169 3.86 -4.74 16.34
CA TYR A 169 3.45 -3.43 16.85
C TYR A 169 1.94 -3.45 17.08
N LEU A 170 1.50 -2.84 18.19
CA LEU A 170 0.09 -2.77 18.52
C LEU A 170 -0.41 -1.34 18.33
N LYS A 171 -1.30 -1.12 17.37
CA LYS A 171 -1.98 0.17 17.17
C LYS A 171 -3.26 0.18 17.99
N ALA A 172 -3.36 1.13 18.92
CA ALA A 172 -4.59 1.37 19.66
C ALA A 172 -5.68 1.90 18.71
N HIS A 173 -6.96 1.71 19.06
CA HIS A 173 -8.10 2.20 18.27
C HIS A 173 -8.09 3.72 18.02
N THR A 174 -7.27 4.46 18.77
CA THR A 174 -7.02 5.90 18.60
C THR A 174 -6.06 6.22 17.44
N GLY A 175 -5.57 5.20 16.72
CA GLY A 175 -4.56 5.36 15.67
C GLY A 175 -3.13 5.57 16.18
N LYS A 176 -2.89 5.40 17.49
CA LYS A 176 -1.56 5.53 18.09
C LYS A 176 -0.92 4.16 18.33
N CYS A 177 0.38 4.03 18.08
CA CYS A 177 1.15 2.84 18.42
C CYS A 177 1.42 2.81 19.93
N LEU A 178 1.24 1.62 20.51
CA LEU A 178 1.67 1.27 21.85
C LEU A 178 3.19 1.19 21.88
N ASP A 179 3.77 1.81 22.89
CA ASP A 179 5.20 1.86 23.14
C ASP A 179 5.45 1.62 24.64
N VAL A 180 6.67 1.17 24.98
CA VAL A 180 7.09 0.88 26.35
C VAL A 180 8.20 1.84 26.76
N GLU A 181 7.99 2.59 27.84
CA GLU A 181 9.05 3.37 28.48
C GLU A 181 9.17 2.97 29.95
N GLY A 182 10.35 2.46 30.32
CA GLY A 182 10.56 1.84 31.63
C GLY A 182 9.61 0.66 31.81
N THR A 183 8.66 0.81 32.73
CA THR A 183 7.62 -0.19 33.04
C THR A 183 6.23 0.19 32.51
N ASP A 184 6.10 1.35 31.86
CA ASP A 184 4.81 1.87 31.41
C ASP A 184 4.56 1.53 29.95
N VAL A 185 3.36 1.02 29.66
CA VAL A 185 2.86 0.81 28.29
C VAL A 185 1.90 1.94 27.95
N GLN A 186 2.19 2.72 26.90
CA GLN A 186 1.37 3.87 26.51
C GLN A 186 1.19 3.98 25.00
N ALA A 187 -0.01 4.37 24.56
CA ALA A 187 -0.28 4.68 23.15
C ALA A 187 0.06 6.14 22.86
N ARG A 188 1.20 6.39 22.20
CA ARG A 188 1.80 7.74 22.15
C ARG A 188 2.04 8.27 20.74
N TRP A 189 2.54 7.42 19.86
CA TRP A 189 3.03 7.82 18.54
C TRP A 189 1.98 7.59 17.48
N LEU A 190 1.82 8.52 16.53
CA LEU A 190 1.05 8.23 15.32
C LEU A 190 1.86 7.22 14.50
N GLY A 191 1.26 6.07 14.20
CA GLY A 191 1.79 5.11 13.25
C GLY A 191 1.43 5.53 11.84
#